data_AF-A0A553FKD8-F1
#
_entry.id   AF-A0A553FKD8-F1
#
_cell.length_a   1.000
_cell.length_b   1.000
_cell.length_c   1.000
_cell.angle_alpha   90.00
_cell.angle_beta   90.00
_cell.angle_gamma   90.00
#
_symmetry.space_group_name_H-M   'P 1'
#
loop_
_entity.id
_entity.type
_entity.pdbx_description
1 polymer ?
#
loop_
_entity_poly.entity_id
_entity_poly.type
_entity_poly.pdbx_seq_one_letter_code
_entity_poly.pdbx_strand_id
1 'polypeptide(L)'
;MYSDYLNRIGFKKKIQVNEETLQELHRQHVLNIPFEDLDIHYGIPIQLEPEAIYDKVIRKMRGGFCYELNYLFWQLLNELGFKASMISSRIYDQDQILGPEFDHMSIVVDLKDKWLVDVGFGDLFISPIKMEENVISRDWFKSYKINKLNEHDYTLSESIDESVFTRRYQFNIQPRSIADFQPQCKFKQYSSESHFVKNMICTLPNDKGRITIINNRFIEKREGVKKESIIDGEEELFGILHERFKININSKLS
;
A
#
# COMPACT_ATOMS: atom_id res chain seq x y z
N MET A 1 -9.00 18.70 6.51
CA MET A 1 -8.74 17.50 5.69
C MET A 1 -7.57 16.70 6.26
N TYR A 2 -6.35 17.24 6.36
CA TYR A 2 -5.24 16.50 6.99
C TYR A 2 -5.46 16.12 8.47
N SER A 3 -6.18 16.92 9.27
CA SER A 3 -6.40 16.57 10.70
C SER A 3 -7.13 15.24 10.89
N ASP A 4 -8.18 14.96 10.12
CA ASP A 4 -8.91 13.68 10.24
C ASP A 4 -8.06 12.51 9.72
N TYR A 5 -7.21 12.77 8.72
CA TYR A 5 -6.24 11.78 8.27
C TYR A 5 -5.25 11.46 9.38
N LEU A 6 -4.61 12.47 9.99
CA LEU A 6 -3.67 12.28 11.09
C LEU A 6 -4.33 11.55 12.27
N ASN A 7 -5.59 11.86 12.57
CA ASN A 7 -6.39 11.12 13.54
C ASN A 7 -6.61 9.65 13.12
N ARG A 8 -6.97 9.40 11.85
CA ARG A 8 -7.20 8.06 11.29
C ARG A 8 -5.98 7.15 11.40
N ILE A 9 -4.78 7.71 11.26
CA ILE A 9 -3.51 6.98 11.40
C ILE A 9 -2.91 7.10 12.81
N GLY A 10 -3.54 7.83 13.73
CA GLY A 10 -3.05 7.98 15.10
C GLY A 10 -1.78 8.83 15.24
N PHE A 11 -1.45 9.69 14.26
CA PHE A 11 -0.27 10.54 14.30
C PHE A 11 -0.48 11.75 15.22
N LYS A 12 0.30 11.85 16.29
CA LYS A 12 0.17 12.89 17.34
C LYS A 12 1.42 13.76 17.53
N LYS A 13 2.50 13.48 16.80
CA LYS A 13 3.78 14.21 16.93
C LYS A 13 3.68 15.59 16.26
N LYS A 14 4.62 16.47 16.60
CA LYS A 14 4.77 17.75 15.88
C LYS A 14 5.25 17.48 14.46
N ILE A 15 4.61 18.11 13.48
CA ILE A 15 4.95 17.95 12.07
C ILE A 15 6.12 18.87 11.72
N GLN A 16 7.13 18.29 11.08
CA GLN A 16 8.24 18.99 10.45
C GLN A 16 8.53 18.33 9.09
N VAL A 17 8.99 19.10 8.10
CA VAL A 17 9.36 18.54 6.79
C VAL A 17 10.76 17.94 6.90
N ASN A 18 10.85 16.73 7.47
CA ASN A 18 12.09 16.00 7.71
C ASN A 18 11.90 14.48 7.60
N GLU A 19 13.02 13.75 7.64
CA GLU A 19 13.05 12.29 7.50
C GLU A 19 12.29 11.57 8.62
N GLU A 20 12.43 12.02 9.87
CA GLU A 20 11.75 11.42 11.03
C GLU A 20 10.22 11.48 10.87
N THR A 21 9.70 12.65 10.48
CA THR A 21 8.26 12.84 10.26
C THR A 21 7.77 12.00 9.10
N LEU A 22 8.53 11.93 7.99
CA LEU A 22 8.17 11.11 6.83
C LEU A 22 8.07 9.62 7.20
N GLN A 23 9.07 9.10 7.93
CA GLN A 23 9.10 7.71 8.37
C GLN A 23 7.94 7.39 9.31
N GLU A 24 7.67 8.27 10.27
CA GLU A 24 6.57 8.07 11.22
C GLU A 24 5.20 8.15 10.53
N LEU A 25 4.97 9.12 9.64
CA LEU A 25 3.70 9.21 8.88
C LEU A 25 3.45 7.94 8.06
N HIS A 26 4.48 7.46 7.37
CA HIS A 26 4.38 6.25 6.56
C HIS A 26 4.07 5.04 7.42
N ARG A 27 4.83 4.84 8.50
CA ARG A 27 4.65 3.73 9.43
C ARG A 27 3.26 3.76 10.06
N GLN A 28 2.78 4.92 10.49
CA GLN A 28 1.45 5.07 11.05
C GLN A 28 0.36 4.79 10.02
N HIS A 29 0.51 5.20 8.76
CA HIS A 29 -0.44 4.82 7.72
C HIS A 29 -0.50 3.30 7.56
N VAL A 30 0.64 2.67 7.28
CA VAL A 30 0.73 1.24 6.94
C VAL A 30 0.22 0.33 8.06
N LEU A 31 0.37 0.75 9.33
CA LEU A 31 -0.08 -0.03 10.49
C LEU A 31 -1.54 0.19 10.88
N ASN A 32 -2.21 1.23 10.36
CA ASN A 32 -3.57 1.58 10.78
C ASN A 32 -4.60 1.54 9.63
N ILE A 33 -4.16 1.65 8.38
CA ILE A 33 -5.04 1.62 7.20
C ILE A 33 -4.70 0.35 6.40
N PRO A 34 -5.64 -0.60 6.30
CA PRO A 34 -5.41 -1.84 5.55
C PRO A 34 -5.38 -1.58 4.04
N PHE A 35 -4.58 -2.37 3.34
CA PHE A 35 -4.79 -2.59 1.92
C PHE A 35 -5.99 -3.53 1.76
N GLU A 36 -6.96 -3.17 0.92
CA GLU A 36 -8.12 -4.02 0.64
C GLU A 36 -8.72 -3.75 -0.75
N ASP A 37 -9.30 -4.79 -1.33
CA ASP A 37 -9.96 -4.76 -2.64
C ASP A 37 -11.45 -5.17 -2.59
N LEU A 38 -12.08 -5.06 -1.41
CA LEU A 38 -13.43 -5.60 -1.17
C LEU A 38 -14.46 -5.01 -2.13
N ASP A 39 -14.31 -3.74 -2.52
CA ASP A 39 -15.20 -3.07 -3.47
C ASP A 39 -15.35 -3.84 -4.80
N ILE A 40 -14.28 -4.46 -5.29
CA ILE A 40 -14.30 -5.28 -6.50
C ILE A 40 -15.26 -6.46 -6.34
N HIS A 41 -15.23 -7.12 -5.17
CA HIS A 41 -16.04 -8.31 -4.87
C HIS A 41 -17.48 -7.98 -4.54
N TYR A 42 -17.75 -6.74 -4.11
CA TYR A 42 -19.09 -6.23 -3.86
C TYR A 42 -19.68 -5.42 -5.03
N GLY A 43 -18.99 -5.36 -6.18
CA GLY A 43 -19.46 -4.65 -7.37
C GLY A 43 -19.52 -3.13 -7.21
N ILE A 44 -18.80 -2.58 -6.23
CA ILE A 44 -18.65 -1.14 -6.01
C ILE A 44 -17.47 -0.66 -6.87
N PRO A 45 -17.65 0.28 -7.80
CA PRO A 45 -16.56 0.79 -8.61
C PRO A 45 -15.48 1.47 -7.76
N ILE A 46 -14.21 1.14 -8.02
CA ILE A 46 -13.08 1.91 -7.46
C ILE A 46 -13.04 3.26 -8.17
N GLN A 47 -13.22 4.32 -7.39
CA GLN A 47 -13.22 5.72 -7.82
C GLN A 47 -11.86 6.35 -7.52
N LEU A 48 -11.25 7.00 -8.51
CA LEU A 48 -9.96 7.70 -8.34
C LEU A 48 -10.14 9.21 -8.13
N GLU A 49 -11.37 9.63 -7.80
CA GLU A 49 -11.74 10.99 -7.45
C GLU A 49 -11.35 11.31 -6.00
N PRO A 50 -10.67 12.44 -5.73
CA PRO A 50 -10.09 12.73 -4.41
C PRO A 50 -11.08 12.63 -3.25
N GLU A 51 -12.29 13.18 -3.43
CA GLU A 51 -13.33 13.19 -2.41
C GLU A 51 -13.90 11.78 -2.14
N ALA A 52 -14.04 10.96 -3.18
CA ALA A 52 -14.52 9.59 -3.03
C ALA A 52 -13.52 8.72 -2.27
N ILE A 53 -12.23 8.84 -2.62
CA ILE A 53 -11.15 8.13 -1.92
C ILE A 53 -11.10 8.58 -0.45
N TYR A 54 -11.16 9.89 -0.20
CA TYR A 54 -11.13 10.44 1.17
C TYR A 54 -12.34 9.98 1.99
N ASP A 55 -13.54 10.02 1.43
CA ASP A 55 -14.75 9.56 2.10
C ASP A 55 -14.67 8.08 2.48
N LYS A 56 -14.20 7.22 1.57
CA LYS A 56 -14.01 5.78 1.83
C LYS A 56 -12.96 5.52 2.92
N VAL A 57 -11.73 5.99 2.72
CA VAL A 57 -10.59 5.58 3.55
C VAL A 57 -10.62 6.29 4.91
N ILE A 58 -10.96 7.59 4.92
CA ILE A 58 -10.88 8.43 6.13
C ILE A 58 -12.21 8.47 6.86
N ARG A 59 -13.31 8.88 6.21
CA ARG A 59 -14.60 9.09 6.91
C ARG A 59 -15.33 7.80 7.23
N LYS A 60 -15.36 6.85 6.28
CA LYS A 60 -15.95 5.52 6.45
C LYS A 60 -15.00 4.51 7.11
N MET A 61 -13.78 4.94 7.47
CA MET A 61 -12.81 4.12 8.20
C MET A 61 -12.48 2.79 7.48
N ARG A 62 -12.46 2.78 6.16
CA ARG A 62 -12.07 1.60 5.38
C ARG A 62 -10.57 1.58 5.09
N GLY A 63 -10.14 0.55 4.38
CA GLY A 63 -8.87 0.53 3.68
C GLY A 63 -9.02 1.07 2.26
N GLY A 64 -8.09 0.68 1.39
CA GLY A 64 -8.21 0.93 -0.04
C GLY A 64 -7.20 0.17 -0.87
N PHE A 65 -7.37 0.31 -2.19
CA PHE A 65 -6.49 -0.21 -3.21
C PHE A 65 -5.21 0.64 -3.35
N CYS A 66 -4.21 0.16 -4.09
CA CYS A 66 -2.90 0.84 -4.14
C CYS A 66 -2.99 2.30 -4.64
N TYR A 67 -3.83 2.56 -5.64
CA TYR A 67 -4.06 3.89 -6.17
C TYR A 67 -4.75 4.81 -5.14
N GLU A 68 -5.71 4.28 -4.39
CA GLU A 68 -6.45 5.02 -3.36
C GLU A 68 -5.52 5.42 -2.21
N LEU A 69 -4.75 4.46 -1.69
CA LEU A 69 -3.87 4.65 -0.54
C LEU A 69 -2.70 5.58 -0.87
N ASN A 70 -1.99 5.32 -1.96
CA ASN A 70 -0.85 6.16 -2.34
C ASN A 70 -1.28 7.55 -2.84
N TYR A 71 -2.44 7.69 -3.49
CA TYR A 71 -2.96 9.01 -3.83
C TYR A 71 -3.25 9.86 -2.58
N LEU A 72 -3.97 9.29 -1.62
CA LEU A 72 -4.28 9.98 -0.37
C LEU A 72 -3.02 10.34 0.43
N PHE A 73 -2.05 9.42 0.49
CA PHE A 73 -0.79 9.69 1.18
C PHE A 73 0.05 10.76 0.47
N TRP A 74 0.07 10.75 -0.87
CA TRP A 74 0.70 11.82 -1.66
C TRP A 74 0.04 13.18 -1.40
N GLN A 75 -1.29 13.25 -1.34
CA GLN A 75 -2.00 14.50 -0.99
C GLN A 75 -1.63 14.98 0.41
N LEU A 76 -1.65 14.09 1.41
CA LEU A 76 -1.24 14.41 2.78
C LEU A 76 0.17 14.98 2.81
N LEU A 77 1.14 14.32 2.18
CA LEU A 77 2.53 14.75 2.17
C LEU A 77 2.69 16.16 1.58
N ASN A 78 2.03 16.46 0.46
CA ASN A 78 2.09 17.79 -0.14
C ASN A 78 1.38 18.85 0.72
N GLU A 79 0.24 18.53 1.34
CA GLU A 79 -0.43 19.44 2.29
C GLU A 79 0.46 19.78 3.49
N LEU A 80 1.29 18.83 3.95
CA LEU A 80 2.25 19.02 5.03
C LEU A 80 3.56 19.70 4.58
N GLY A 81 3.71 20.02 3.28
CA GLY A 81 4.85 20.74 2.73
C GLY A 81 6.01 19.86 2.26
N PHE A 82 5.86 18.54 2.22
CA PHE A 82 6.84 17.67 1.56
C PHE A 82 6.73 17.82 0.04
N LYS A 83 7.88 17.77 -0.65
CA LYS A 83 7.90 17.71 -2.11
C LYS A 83 7.72 16.25 -2.56
N ALA A 84 6.46 15.84 -2.75
CA ALA A 84 6.10 14.47 -3.10
C ALA A 84 5.55 14.36 -4.53
N SER A 85 5.95 13.33 -5.26
CA SER A 85 5.49 13.04 -6.63
C SER A 85 4.92 11.62 -6.72
N MET A 86 3.73 11.48 -7.28
CA MET A 86 3.22 10.16 -7.69
C MET A 86 4.06 9.61 -8.83
N ILE A 87 4.38 8.32 -8.79
CA ILE A 87 5.20 7.65 -9.79
C ILE A 87 4.58 6.31 -10.21
N SER A 88 4.91 5.89 -11.43
CA SER A 88 4.44 4.62 -11.99
C SER A 88 5.38 3.48 -11.60
N SER A 89 4.81 2.39 -11.13
CA SER A 89 5.51 1.15 -10.79
C SER A 89 4.93 -0.05 -11.55
N ARG A 90 5.79 -1.01 -11.86
CA ARG A 90 5.51 -2.25 -12.57
C ARG A 90 5.91 -3.42 -11.69
N ILE A 91 4.97 -4.30 -11.36
CA ILE A 91 5.19 -5.40 -10.42
C ILE A 91 5.90 -6.56 -11.11
N TYR A 92 6.88 -7.18 -10.43
CA TYR A 92 7.38 -8.49 -10.82
C TYR A 92 6.50 -9.58 -10.22
N ASP A 93 6.06 -10.53 -11.04
CA ASP A 93 5.33 -11.70 -10.58
C ASP A 93 6.27 -12.77 -9.98
N GLN A 94 5.69 -13.93 -9.63
CA GLN A 94 6.44 -15.05 -9.05
C GLN A 94 7.48 -15.63 -10.02
N ASP A 95 7.23 -15.52 -11.33
CA ASP A 95 8.13 -15.97 -12.40
C ASP A 95 9.13 -14.87 -12.82
N GLN A 96 9.17 -13.77 -12.07
CA GLN A 96 10.04 -12.61 -12.33
C GLN A 96 9.78 -11.94 -13.69
N ILE A 97 8.55 -12.03 -14.19
CA ILE A 97 8.07 -11.31 -15.35
C ILE A 97 7.54 -9.95 -14.90
N LEU A 98 7.94 -8.90 -15.64
CA LEU A 98 7.56 -7.54 -15.32
C LEU A 98 6.16 -7.21 -15.88
N GLY A 99 5.25 -6.79 -15.01
CA GLY A 99 3.90 -6.36 -15.34
C GLY A 99 3.84 -5.10 -16.22
N PRO A 100 2.64 -4.65 -16.61
CA PRO A 100 2.45 -3.49 -17.49
C PRO A 100 2.84 -2.15 -16.83
N GLU A 101 2.88 -1.06 -17.59
CA GLU A 101 3.01 0.29 -17.03
C GLU A 101 1.77 0.65 -16.19
N PHE A 102 1.96 1.45 -15.13
CA PHE A 102 0.90 1.88 -14.19
C PHE A 102 0.27 0.74 -13.37
N ASP A 103 0.89 -0.43 -13.35
CA ASP A 103 0.41 -1.60 -12.60
C ASP A 103 0.33 -1.36 -11.09
N HIS A 104 1.15 -0.44 -10.59
CA HIS A 104 1.15 0.02 -9.21
C HIS A 104 1.49 1.50 -9.15
N MET A 105 0.94 2.22 -8.17
CA MET A 105 1.33 3.59 -7.85
C MET A 105 2.23 3.56 -6.63
N SER A 106 3.32 4.30 -6.66
CA SER A 106 4.13 4.61 -5.47
C SER A 106 4.47 6.10 -5.49
N ILE A 107 5.27 6.57 -4.53
CA ILE A 107 5.58 7.99 -4.35
C ILE A 107 7.09 8.15 -4.20
N VAL A 108 7.63 9.22 -4.77
CA VAL A 108 8.97 9.72 -4.45
C VAL A 108 8.85 11.01 -3.67
N VAL A 109 9.59 11.10 -2.57
CA VAL A 109 9.71 12.33 -1.78
C VAL A 109 11.13 12.88 -1.89
N ASP A 110 11.23 14.14 -2.29
CA ASP A 110 12.47 14.90 -2.34
C ASP A 110 12.68 15.63 -1.01
N LEU A 111 13.63 15.14 -0.21
CA LEU A 111 14.21 15.86 0.95
C LEU A 111 15.66 16.25 0.60
N LYS A 112 16.59 16.14 1.56
CA LYS A 112 18.04 16.17 1.25
C LYS A 112 18.41 15.05 0.28
N ASP A 113 17.78 13.89 0.47
CA ASP A 113 17.90 12.70 -0.37
C ASP A 113 16.52 12.32 -0.93
N LYS A 114 16.48 11.47 -1.95
CA LYS A 114 15.23 10.91 -2.49
C LYS A 114 14.78 9.71 -1.66
N TRP A 115 13.49 9.61 -1.39
CA TRP A 115 12.89 8.51 -0.65
C TRP A 115 11.78 7.85 -1.47
N LEU A 116 11.83 6.52 -1.57
CA LEU A 116 10.74 5.70 -2.08
C LEU A 116 9.73 5.48 -0.96
N VAL A 117 8.49 5.82 -1.24
CA VAL A 117 7.37 5.83 -0.30
C VAL A 117 6.23 5.03 -0.92
N ASP A 118 5.70 4.07 -0.17
CA ASP A 118 4.64 3.18 -0.68
C ASP A 118 3.81 2.61 0.47
N VAL A 119 2.62 3.16 0.63
CA VAL A 119 1.67 2.73 1.65
C VAL A 119 0.58 1.80 1.09
N GLY A 120 0.64 1.47 -0.20
CA GLY A 120 -0.44 0.82 -0.95
C GLY A 120 -0.08 -0.54 -1.55
N PHE A 121 1.12 -1.06 -1.34
CA PHE A 121 1.54 -2.35 -1.92
C PHE A 121 0.90 -3.59 -1.26
N GLY A 122 0.48 -3.48 0.00
CA GLY A 122 0.05 -4.61 0.82
C GLY A 122 1.21 -5.21 1.63
N ASP A 123 2.00 -6.14 1.06
CA ASP A 123 3.13 -6.78 1.75
C ASP A 123 4.52 -6.30 1.30
N LEU A 124 4.95 -5.18 1.89
CA LEU A 124 6.22 -4.50 1.62
C LEU A 124 6.83 -3.90 2.91
N PHE A 125 7.66 -2.87 2.78
CA PHE A 125 8.25 -2.12 3.89
C PHE A 125 7.19 -1.30 4.64
N ILE A 126 7.39 -1.12 5.94
CA ILE A 126 6.58 -0.28 6.82
C ILE A 126 7.24 1.08 7.07
N SER A 127 8.49 1.26 6.67
CA SER A 127 9.20 2.55 6.67
C SER A 127 9.71 2.87 5.26
N PRO A 128 9.68 4.14 4.83
CA PRO A 128 10.11 4.52 3.48
C PRO A 128 11.59 4.22 3.28
N ILE A 129 11.96 3.87 2.05
CA ILE A 129 13.31 3.44 1.72
C ILE A 129 14.06 4.60 1.07
N LYS A 130 15.19 4.98 1.66
CA LYS A 130 16.10 5.96 1.06
C LYS A 130 16.63 5.41 -0.26
N MET A 131 16.56 6.20 -1.33
CA MET A 131 17.03 5.82 -2.66
C MET A 131 18.55 6.01 -2.74
N GLU A 132 19.28 5.06 -2.15
CA GLU A 132 20.74 5.03 -2.16
C GLU A 132 21.22 3.74 -2.83
N GLU A 133 22.03 3.89 -3.88
CA GLU A 133 22.54 2.74 -4.64
C GLU A 133 23.52 1.92 -3.79
N ASN A 134 23.47 0.60 -3.95
CA ASN A 134 24.34 -0.36 -3.24
C ASN A 134 24.20 -0.38 -1.71
N VAL A 135 23.16 0.26 -1.15
CA VAL A 135 22.87 0.22 0.29
C VAL A 135 21.75 -0.78 0.59
N ILE A 136 21.98 -1.61 1.60
CA ILE A 136 20.94 -2.48 2.16
C ILE A 136 20.17 -1.68 3.23
N SER A 137 18.90 -1.45 2.96
CA SER A 137 17.97 -0.85 3.92
C SER A 137 17.22 -1.96 4.65
N ARG A 138 17.44 -2.08 5.96
CA ARG A 138 16.69 -3.03 6.80
C ARG A 138 15.43 -2.36 7.30
N ASP A 139 14.29 -2.98 7.06
CA ASP A 139 13.01 -2.51 7.58
C ASP A 139 12.13 -3.70 7.96
N TRP A 140 11.59 -3.63 9.18
CA TRP A 140 10.72 -4.65 9.75
C TRP A 140 11.37 -6.04 9.81
N PHE A 141 10.93 -6.99 8.97
CA PHE A 141 11.47 -8.35 8.88
C PHE A 141 12.18 -8.65 7.56
N LYS A 142 12.45 -7.61 6.75
CA LYS A 142 13.06 -7.76 5.43
C LYS A 142 14.18 -6.74 5.23
N SER A 143 15.02 -7.02 4.26
CA SER A 143 16.07 -6.16 3.77
C SER A 143 15.77 -5.78 2.32
N TYR A 144 15.96 -4.51 1.98
CA TYR A 144 15.63 -3.94 0.69
C TYR A 144 16.85 -3.35 0.00
N LYS A 145 16.87 -3.43 -1.33
CA LYS A 145 17.86 -2.78 -2.19
C LYS A 145 17.15 -2.03 -3.30
N ILE A 146 17.59 -0.80 -3.53
CA ILE A 146 17.20 -0.01 -4.70
C ILE A 146 18.41 0.02 -5.65
N ASN A 147 18.20 -0.42 -6.89
CA ASN A 147 19.23 -0.37 -7.93
C ASN A 147 18.74 0.53 -9.07
N LYS A 148 19.60 1.44 -9.52
CA LYS A 148 19.32 2.29 -10.69
C LYS A 148 19.50 1.48 -11.97
N LEU A 149 18.52 1.56 -12.87
CA LEU A 149 18.59 0.94 -14.20
C LEU A 149 19.04 1.96 -15.26
N ASN A 150 18.49 3.17 -15.19
CA ASN A 150 18.86 4.31 -16.03
C ASN A 150 18.56 5.62 -15.28
N GLU A 151 18.56 6.76 -15.98
CA GLU A 151 18.31 8.07 -15.35
C GLU A 151 16.98 8.19 -14.59
N HIS A 152 15.95 7.44 -15.02
CA HIS A 152 14.61 7.53 -14.46
C HIS A 152 14.08 6.24 -13.85
N ASP A 153 14.59 5.08 -14.28
CA ASP A 153 14.09 3.77 -13.86
C ASP A 153 14.97 3.14 -12.78
N TYR A 154 14.31 2.53 -11.80
CA TYR A 154 14.91 1.87 -10.65
C TYR A 154 14.20 0.54 -10.38
N THR A 155 14.89 -0.39 -9.73
CA THR A 155 14.30 -1.64 -9.21
C THR A 155 14.38 -1.67 -7.70
N LEU A 156 13.27 -2.03 -7.06
CA LEU A 156 13.22 -2.44 -5.66
C LEU A 156 13.27 -3.96 -5.57
N SER A 157 14.22 -4.49 -4.80
CA SER A 157 14.29 -5.91 -4.45
C SER A 157 14.26 -6.09 -2.93
N GLU A 158 13.74 -7.24 -2.47
CA GLU A 158 13.70 -7.60 -1.05
C GLU A 158 14.38 -8.95 -0.78
N SER A 159 14.79 -9.17 0.46
CA SER A 159 15.36 -10.41 0.97
C SER A 159 15.01 -10.58 2.45
N ILE A 160 14.92 -11.80 2.95
CA ILE A 160 14.72 -12.08 4.39
C ILE A 160 16.06 -12.23 5.11
N ASP A 161 17.05 -12.85 4.46
CA ASP A 161 18.34 -13.24 5.04
C ASP A 161 19.55 -12.55 4.39
N GLU A 162 19.29 -11.64 3.46
CA GLU A 162 20.28 -10.90 2.67
C GLU A 162 21.13 -11.78 1.72
N SER A 163 20.78 -13.05 1.54
CA SER A 163 21.51 -13.98 0.66
C SER A 163 21.08 -13.83 -0.80
N VAL A 164 19.77 -13.78 -1.05
CA VAL A 164 19.17 -13.62 -2.37
C VAL A 164 18.13 -12.52 -2.32
N PHE A 165 18.24 -11.57 -3.26
CA PHE A 165 17.30 -10.47 -3.41
C PHE A 165 16.36 -10.72 -4.58
N THR A 166 15.06 -10.85 -4.29
CA THR A 166 14.00 -11.03 -5.30
C THR A 166 13.43 -9.68 -5.67
N ARG A 167 13.28 -9.42 -6.98
CA ARG A 167 12.71 -8.15 -7.45
C ARG A 167 11.22 -8.09 -7.10
N ARG A 168 10.78 -6.93 -6.61
CA ARG A 168 9.39 -6.67 -6.23
C ARG A 168 8.70 -5.78 -7.25
N TYR A 169 9.30 -4.64 -7.57
CA TYR A 169 8.83 -3.81 -8.67
C TYR A 169 9.93 -2.95 -9.26
N GLN A 170 9.75 -2.60 -10.54
CA GLN A 170 10.46 -1.53 -11.21
C GLN A 170 9.62 -0.26 -11.13
N PHE A 171 10.26 0.90 -10.94
CA PHE A 171 9.54 2.17 -10.89
C PHE A 171 10.29 3.28 -11.63
N ASN A 172 9.51 4.21 -12.19
CA ASN A 172 10.01 5.35 -12.95
C ASN A 172 9.75 6.65 -12.18
N ILE A 173 10.80 7.44 -11.90
CA ILE A 173 10.68 8.63 -11.05
C ILE A 173 10.05 9.85 -11.73
N GLN A 174 9.61 9.75 -12.99
CA GLN A 174 8.89 10.84 -13.63
C GLN A 174 7.52 11.04 -12.95
N PRO A 175 7.20 12.27 -12.52
CA PRO A 175 5.91 12.56 -11.91
C PRO A 175 4.75 12.19 -12.83
N ARG A 176 3.74 11.53 -12.27
CA ARG A 176 2.53 11.12 -12.97
C ARG A 176 1.29 11.83 -12.43
N SER A 177 0.23 11.79 -13.21
CA SER A 177 -1.11 12.22 -12.79
C SER A 177 -1.95 11.01 -12.36
N ILE A 178 -2.93 11.21 -11.47
CA ILE A 178 -3.86 10.14 -11.09
C ILE A 178 -4.65 9.61 -12.30
N ALA A 179 -4.86 10.45 -13.33
CA ALA A 179 -5.54 10.06 -14.55
C ALA A 179 -4.78 9.00 -15.35
N ASP A 180 -3.44 9.00 -15.28
CA ASP A 180 -2.59 8.03 -15.98
C ASP A 180 -2.86 6.58 -15.52
N PHE A 181 -3.33 6.40 -14.28
CA PHE A 181 -3.61 5.09 -13.68
C PHE A 181 -5.03 4.58 -13.98
N GLN A 182 -5.92 5.41 -14.52
CA GLN A 182 -7.33 5.03 -14.75
C GLN A 182 -7.50 3.81 -15.67
N PRO A 183 -6.77 3.67 -16.80
CA PRO A 183 -6.92 2.50 -17.67
C PRO A 183 -6.56 1.19 -16.95
N GLN A 184 -5.45 1.20 -16.21
CA GLN A 184 -4.99 0.02 -15.48
C GLN A 184 -5.87 -0.29 -14.26
N CYS A 185 -6.41 0.73 -13.60
CA CYS A 185 -7.41 0.57 -12.56
C CYS A 185 -8.70 -0.07 -13.09
N LYS A 186 -9.21 0.33 -14.26
CA LYS A 186 -10.35 -0.31 -14.92
C LYS A 186 -10.07 -1.78 -15.23
N PHE A 187 -8.90 -2.09 -15.78
CA PHE A 187 -8.50 -3.48 -16.04
C PHE A 187 -8.48 -4.30 -14.73
N LYS A 188 -7.84 -3.78 -13.67
CA LYS A 188 -7.69 -4.48 -12.39
C LYS A 188 -9.00 -4.77 -11.67
N GLN A 189 -10.02 -3.94 -11.84
CA GLN A 189 -11.31 -4.13 -11.15
C GLN A 189 -12.37 -4.87 -11.98
N TYR A 190 -12.23 -4.98 -13.31
CA TYR A 190 -13.25 -5.59 -14.17
C TYR A 190 -12.78 -6.79 -14.99
N SER A 191 -11.48 -6.88 -15.29
CA SER A 191 -10.98 -7.96 -16.14
C SER A 191 -11.01 -9.30 -15.40
N SER A 192 -11.57 -10.32 -16.03
CA SER A 192 -11.51 -11.70 -15.54
C SER A 192 -10.08 -12.25 -15.48
N GLU A 193 -9.10 -11.58 -16.10
CA GLU A 193 -7.69 -11.91 -16.00
C GLU A 193 -7.03 -11.33 -14.73
N SER A 194 -7.62 -10.29 -14.14
CA SER A 194 -7.07 -9.59 -12.98
C SER A 194 -6.98 -10.50 -11.74
N HIS A 195 -5.84 -10.42 -11.04
CA HIS A 195 -5.65 -11.09 -9.76
C HIS A 195 -6.68 -10.65 -8.72
N PHE A 196 -7.05 -9.37 -8.70
CA PHE A 196 -7.96 -8.76 -7.73
C PHE A 196 -9.43 -9.05 -8.00
N VAL A 197 -9.79 -9.42 -9.24
CA VAL A 197 -11.12 -9.96 -9.56
C VAL A 197 -11.21 -11.44 -9.16
N LYS A 198 -10.11 -12.18 -9.27
CA LYS A 198 -10.05 -13.61 -8.92
C LYS A 198 -9.92 -13.86 -7.43
N ASN A 199 -9.33 -12.92 -6.69
CA ASN A 199 -9.01 -13.10 -5.28
C ASN A 199 -9.39 -11.86 -4.49
N MET A 200 -10.15 -12.05 -3.41
CA MET A 200 -10.42 -11.00 -2.43
C MET A 200 -9.26 -10.95 -1.45
N ILE A 201 -8.69 -9.76 -1.24
CA ILE A 201 -7.52 -9.54 -0.41
C ILE A 201 -7.77 -8.37 0.53
N CYS A 202 -7.56 -8.59 1.82
CA CYS A 202 -7.45 -7.52 2.81
C CYS A 202 -6.27 -7.80 3.73
N THR A 203 -5.29 -6.90 3.82
CA THR A 203 -4.08 -7.14 4.60
C THR A 203 -3.65 -5.93 5.41
N LEU A 204 -3.18 -6.20 6.63
CA LEU A 204 -2.70 -5.20 7.56
C LEU A 204 -1.47 -5.74 8.32
N PRO A 205 -0.30 -5.10 8.21
CA PRO A 205 0.83 -5.40 9.06
C PRO A 205 0.63 -4.85 10.48
N ASN A 206 1.37 -5.43 11.42
CA ASN A 206 1.57 -4.95 12.78
C ASN A 206 3.05 -5.06 13.15
N ASP A 207 3.40 -4.62 14.36
CA ASP A 207 4.76 -4.64 14.90
C ASP A 207 5.39 -6.05 14.93
N LYS A 208 4.58 -7.11 14.99
CA LYS A 208 5.03 -8.51 15.18
C LYS A 208 4.77 -9.41 13.98
N GLY A 209 4.12 -8.90 12.94
CA GLY A 209 3.65 -9.73 11.84
C GLY A 209 2.52 -9.10 11.03
N ARG A 210 1.64 -9.93 10.47
CA ARG A 210 0.62 -9.48 9.53
C ARG A 210 -0.63 -10.34 9.66
N ILE A 211 -1.77 -9.69 9.50
CA ILE A 211 -3.04 -10.36 9.26
C ILE A 211 -3.43 -10.17 7.79
N THR A 212 -3.97 -11.22 7.19
CA THR A 212 -4.41 -11.23 5.80
C THR A 212 -5.68 -12.05 5.66
N ILE A 213 -6.69 -11.49 5.04
CA ILE A 213 -7.78 -12.23 4.43
C ILE A 213 -7.41 -12.47 2.97
N ILE A 214 -7.49 -13.72 2.53
CA ILE A 214 -7.43 -14.08 1.11
C ILE A 214 -8.59 -15.04 0.80
N ASN A 215 -9.54 -14.59 -0.01
CA ASN A 215 -10.81 -15.28 -0.25
C ASN A 215 -11.50 -15.61 1.08
N ASN A 216 -11.78 -16.89 1.33
CA ASN A 216 -12.42 -17.39 2.54
C ASN A 216 -11.41 -17.80 3.63
N ARG A 217 -10.19 -17.24 3.64
CA ARG A 217 -9.14 -17.65 4.59
C ARG A 217 -8.61 -16.46 5.34
N PHE A 218 -8.58 -16.58 6.66
CA PHE A 218 -7.91 -15.64 7.55
C PHE A 218 -6.55 -16.20 7.94
N ILE A 219 -5.48 -15.44 7.67
CA ILE A 219 -4.09 -15.82 7.90
C ILE A 219 -3.48 -14.83 8.88
N GLU A 220 -2.92 -15.33 9.96
CA GLU A 220 -2.13 -14.56 10.91
C GLU A 220 -0.68 -15.08 10.89
N LYS A 221 0.25 -14.21 10.48
CA LYS A 221 1.68 -14.45 10.62
C LYS A 221 2.18 -13.63 11.79
N ARG A 222 2.84 -14.25 12.76
CA ARG A 222 3.44 -13.56 13.91
C ARG A 222 4.72 -14.24 14.34
N GLU A 223 5.81 -13.49 14.49
CA GLU A 223 7.10 -14.00 15.00
C GLU A 223 7.55 -15.29 14.27
N GLY A 224 7.34 -15.35 12.94
CA GLY A 224 7.67 -16.51 12.09
C GLY A 224 6.64 -17.65 12.09
N VAL A 225 5.63 -17.61 12.96
CA VAL A 225 4.56 -18.62 13.01
C VAL A 225 3.39 -18.18 12.13
N LYS A 226 2.92 -19.08 11.26
CA LYS A 226 1.71 -18.89 10.46
C LYS A 226 0.55 -19.70 11.05
N LYS A 227 -0.57 -19.02 11.35
CA LYS A 227 -1.87 -19.64 11.66
C LYS A 227 -2.86 -19.28 10.57
N GLU A 228 -3.74 -20.22 10.24
CA GLU A 228 -4.73 -20.07 9.18
C GLU A 228 -6.05 -20.69 9.60
N SER A 229 -7.15 -20.00 9.35
CA SER A 229 -8.52 -20.47 9.57
C SER A 229 -9.39 -20.18 8.34
N ILE A 230 -10.44 -20.98 8.17
CA ILE A 230 -11.48 -20.72 7.18
C ILE A 230 -12.48 -19.73 7.77
N ILE A 231 -12.96 -18.82 6.93
CA ILE A 231 -14.03 -17.87 7.22
C ILE A 231 -15.33 -18.45 6.67
N ASP A 232 -16.32 -18.66 7.53
CA ASP A 232 -17.62 -19.24 7.21
C ASP A 232 -18.69 -18.15 7.07
N GLY A 233 -18.86 -17.67 5.84
CA GLY A 233 -19.89 -16.69 5.49
C GLY A 233 -19.53 -15.23 5.77
N GLU A 234 -20.44 -14.34 5.38
CA GLU A 234 -20.23 -12.88 5.45
C GLU A 234 -20.25 -12.34 6.88
N GLU A 235 -21.03 -12.95 7.78
CA GLU A 235 -21.10 -12.50 9.17
C GLU A 235 -19.75 -12.63 9.87
N GLU A 236 -19.08 -13.79 9.71
CA GLU A 236 -17.73 -13.99 10.25
C GLU A 236 -16.72 -13.06 9.56
N LEU A 237 -16.80 -12.90 8.23
CA LEU A 237 -15.96 -11.98 7.48
C LEU A 237 -16.05 -10.55 8.02
N PHE A 238 -17.27 -10.03 8.19
CA PHE A 238 -17.51 -8.68 8.69
C PHE A 238 -17.07 -8.52 10.14
N GLY A 239 -17.27 -9.55 10.98
CA GLY A 239 -16.73 -9.60 12.34
C GLY A 239 -15.20 -9.46 12.34
N ILE A 240 -14.50 -10.24 11.52
CA ILE A 240 -13.04 -10.17 11.39
C ILE A 240 -12.59 -8.80 10.87
N LEU A 241 -13.23 -8.26 9.84
CA LEU A 241 -12.90 -6.95 9.26
C LEU A 241 -13.04 -5.83 10.29
N HIS A 242 -14.13 -5.84 11.08
CA HIS A 242 -14.35 -4.87 12.14
C HIS A 242 -13.35 -5.02 13.29
N GLU A 243 -13.21 -6.23 13.83
CA GLU A 243 -12.40 -6.45 15.04
C GLU A 243 -10.91 -6.36 14.77
N ARG A 244 -10.44 -6.96 13.67
CA ARG A 244 -9.02 -7.18 13.37
C ARG A 244 -8.45 -6.12 12.44
N PHE A 245 -9.22 -5.68 11.43
CA PHE A 245 -8.76 -4.70 10.44
C PHE A 245 -9.27 -3.27 10.70
N LYS A 246 -10.17 -3.10 11.69
CA LYS A 246 -10.80 -1.81 12.02
C LYS A 246 -11.56 -1.20 10.83
N ILE A 247 -12.01 -2.05 9.91
CA ILE A 247 -12.85 -1.66 8.78
C ILE A 247 -14.30 -1.71 9.25
N ASN A 248 -15.01 -0.60 9.14
CA ASN A 248 -16.45 -0.59 9.37
C ASN A 248 -17.20 -0.89 8.07
N ILE A 249 -17.76 -2.09 7.97
CA ILE A 249 -18.72 -2.43 6.92
C ILE A 249 -20.10 -2.35 7.57
N ASN A 250 -20.79 -1.23 7.38
CA ASN A 250 -22.23 -1.23 7.62
C ASN A 250 -22.85 -2.29 6.68
N SER A 251 -23.83 -3.05 7.18
CA SER A 251 -24.52 -4.17 6.50
C SER A 251 -25.20 -3.85 5.16
N LYS A 252 -24.93 -2.66 4.62
CA LYS A 252 -25.29 -2.21 3.28
C LYS A 252 -24.02 -1.72 2.60
N LEU A 253 -23.33 -2.64 1.94
CA LEU A 253 -22.47 -2.33 0.80
C LEU A 253 -23.32 -1.99 -0.44
N SER A 254 -24.47 -1.33 -0.22
CA SER A 254 -25.46 -0.94 -1.22
C SER A 254 -25.62 0.58 -1.24
#